data_AF-A0A522F5J7-F1
#
_entry.id   AF-A0A522F5J7-F1
#
_cell.length_a   1.000
_cell.length_b   1.000
_cell.length_c   1.000
_cell.angle_alpha   90.00
_cell.angle_beta   90.00
_cell.angle_gamma   90.00
#
_symmetry.space_group_name_H-M   'P 1'
#
loop_
_entity.id
_entity.type
_entity.pdbx_description
1 polymer ?
#
loop_
_entity_poly.entity_id
_entity_poly.type
_entity_poly.pdbx_seq_one_letter_code
_entity_poly.pdbx_strand_id
1 'polypeptide(L)'
;MTDFLNNLTTAQATLFSSILSAIIAITVILINKHFESKKIKRKKYDTMKKYANPIISAAEQLAWRLKEILEFNGAYLLPNAPMNSFFRYKFNSTVYRLCAVLGWIQAAKNEQSYLEGVKLKQHKKVQEAFILFQKYLADGSHVEVSILDYLIQLFNLKTITLADYEKVLIGVELEKTVFRYIPDNIKKNTSLLEDNKQLEMLKEILDFICTKTNQPQIGLDVIKEKRISAITEISREFCWIYRDWQSAIGDVMLKEIKGATRRYDVIGFAEFQSIHEDNEWLKKVDGLFSSLDVSVDDRFDTRVQQLKQVFASCVEIINVLRILINKLETIPDKSFQALNTYNCKINGIPQKRTRNKLFHLVKN
;
A
#
# COMPACT_ATOMS: atom_id res chain seq x y z
N MET A 1 61.56 0.07 24.25
CA MET A 1 61.00 1.22 23.50
C MET A 1 61.89 2.45 23.69
N THR A 2 62.27 2.74 24.93
CA THR A 2 63.30 3.74 25.30
C THR A 2 64.64 3.53 24.57
N ASP A 3 65.16 2.29 24.50
CA ASP A 3 66.44 2.03 23.80
C ASP A 3 66.36 2.11 22.27
N PHE A 4 65.16 1.97 21.70
CA PHE A 4 64.92 2.15 20.26
C PHE A 4 64.83 3.63 19.89
N LEU A 5 64.18 4.43 20.75
CA LEU A 5 64.05 5.88 20.57
C LEU A 5 65.38 6.62 20.72
N ASN A 6 66.28 6.12 21.59
CA ASN A 6 67.59 6.71 21.83
C ASN A 6 68.60 6.51 20.67
N ASN A 7 68.31 5.63 19.71
CA ASN A 7 69.18 5.30 18.57
C ASN A 7 68.72 5.92 17.24
N LEU A 8 67.66 6.74 17.23
CA LEU A 8 67.15 7.38 16.02
C LEU A 8 67.84 8.72 15.79
N THR A 9 68.23 9.00 14.54
CA THR A 9 68.60 10.36 14.13
C THR A 9 67.39 11.31 14.28
N THR A 10 67.63 12.61 14.44
CA THR A 10 66.57 13.62 14.57
C THR A 10 65.55 13.57 13.41
N ALA A 11 66.02 13.29 12.19
CA ALA A 11 65.17 13.10 11.02
C ALA A 11 64.27 11.84 11.13
N GLN A 12 64.81 10.72 11.60
CA GLN A 12 64.03 9.48 11.80
C GLN A 12 63.02 9.62 12.93
N ALA A 13 63.37 10.31 14.02
CA ALA A 13 62.45 10.61 15.12
C ALA A 13 61.27 11.50 14.66
N THR A 14 61.53 12.49 13.81
CA THR A 14 60.51 13.37 13.23
C THR A 14 59.58 12.61 12.26
N LEU A 15 60.14 11.74 11.41
CA LEU A 15 59.35 10.89 10.53
C LEU A 15 58.44 9.95 11.34
N PHE A 16 58.98 9.30 12.36
CA PHE A 16 58.21 8.39 13.22
C PHE A 16 57.07 9.10 13.96
N SER A 17 57.33 10.29 14.53
CA SER A 17 56.29 11.06 15.23
C SER A 17 55.18 11.53 14.30
N SER A 18 55.52 11.91 13.06
CA SER A 18 54.53 12.29 12.03
C SER A 18 53.62 11.12 11.61
N ILE A 19 54.20 9.92 11.42
CA ILE A 19 53.45 8.70 11.09
C ILE A 19 52.54 8.32 12.25
N LEU A 20 53.05 8.34 13.49
CA LEU A 20 52.26 8.03 14.68
C LEU A 20 51.09 9.02 14.85
N SER A 21 51.35 10.31 14.64
CA SER A 21 50.31 11.34 14.68
C SER A 21 49.25 11.14 13.60
N ALA A 22 49.65 10.78 12.38
CA ALA A 22 48.72 10.47 11.29
C ALA A 22 47.87 9.23 11.60
N ILE A 23 48.47 8.17 12.15
CA ILE A 23 47.74 6.96 12.57
C ILE A 23 46.72 7.30 13.65
N ILE A 24 47.11 8.04 14.69
CA ILE A 24 46.20 8.47 15.77
C ILE A 24 45.05 9.31 15.20
N ALA A 25 45.34 10.27 14.33
CA ALA A 25 44.32 11.10 13.68
C ALA A 25 43.33 10.24 12.86
N ILE A 26 43.83 9.30 12.06
CA ILE A 26 42.99 8.37 11.28
C ILE A 26 42.14 7.51 12.22
N THR A 27 42.72 6.96 13.29
CA THR A 27 42.00 6.16 14.29
C THR A 27 40.89 6.97 14.96
N VAL A 28 41.17 8.21 15.38
CA VAL A 28 40.17 9.12 15.96
C VAL A 28 39.05 9.43 14.95
N ILE A 29 39.39 9.70 13.69
CA ILE A 29 38.40 9.93 12.62
C ILE A 29 37.50 8.70 12.41
N LEU A 30 38.09 7.50 12.35
CA LEU A 30 37.33 6.25 12.18
C LEU A 30 36.44 5.95 13.39
N ILE A 31 36.95 6.16 14.61
CA ILE A 31 36.20 6.00 15.87
C ILE A 31 35.04 7.01 15.91
N ASN A 32 35.29 8.28 15.64
CA ASN A 32 34.25 9.32 15.62
C ASN A 32 33.20 9.03 14.55
N LYS A 33 33.62 8.63 13.34
CA LYS A 33 32.69 8.21 12.27
C LYS A 33 31.83 7.01 12.70
N HIS A 34 32.40 6.06 13.44
CA HIS A 34 31.66 4.92 13.97
C HIS A 34 30.66 5.33 15.07
N PHE A 35 31.06 6.19 16.00
CA PHE A 35 30.17 6.71 17.04
C PHE A 35 29.05 7.58 16.46
N GLU A 36 29.34 8.46 15.50
CA GLU A 36 28.35 9.26 14.79
C GLU A 36 27.38 8.36 14.00
N SER A 37 27.88 7.35 13.29
CA SER A 37 27.01 6.36 12.62
C SER A 37 26.09 5.65 13.61
N LYS A 38 26.59 5.25 14.79
CA LYS A 38 25.78 4.65 15.86
C LYS A 38 24.74 5.62 16.43
N LYS A 39 25.10 6.89 16.64
CA LYS A 39 24.21 7.94 17.14
C LYS A 39 23.08 8.23 16.15
N ILE A 40 23.40 8.35 14.86
CA ILE A 40 22.40 8.50 13.79
C ILE A 40 21.46 7.29 13.72
N LYS A 41 21.99 6.06 13.83
CA LYS A 41 21.18 4.82 13.89
C LYS A 41 20.18 4.84 15.04
N ARG A 42 20.63 5.21 16.26
CA ARG A 42 19.77 5.32 17.44
C ARG A 42 18.70 6.39 17.25
N LYS A 43 19.07 7.60 16.82
CA LYS A 43 18.12 8.70 16.58
C LYS A 43 17.01 8.31 15.59
N LYS A 44 17.34 7.57 14.52
CA LYS A 44 16.35 7.03 13.56
C LYS A 44 15.42 6.02 14.18
N TYR A 45 15.96 5.07 14.94
CA TYR A 45 15.19 4.07 15.65
C TYR A 45 14.22 4.71 16.64
N ASP A 46 14.73 5.67 17.44
CA ASP A 46 13.93 6.43 18.41
C ASP A 46 12.85 7.25 17.72
N THR A 47 13.14 7.81 16.54
CA THR A 47 12.15 8.55 15.76
C THR A 47 11.00 7.66 15.30
N MET A 48 11.30 6.49 14.71
CA MET A 48 10.24 5.57 14.30
C MET A 48 9.45 5.03 15.50
N LYS A 49 10.10 4.82 16.64
CA LYS A 49 9.42 4.41 17.88
C LYS A 49 8.34 5.43 18.31
N LYS A 50 8.56 6.74 18.12
CA LYS A 50 7.56 7.79 18.43
C LYS A 50 6.29 7.70 17.59
N TYR A 51 6.42 7.24 16.35
CA TYR A 51 5.31 7.08 15.41
C TYR A 51 4.68 5.69 15.44
N ALA A 52 5.37 4.69 15.98
CA ALA A 52 4.90 3.32 15.97
C ALA A 52 3.54 3.14 16.66
N ASN A 53 3.37 3.68 17.87
CA ASN A 53 2.10 3.60 18.61
C ASN A 53 0.92 4.27 17.89
N PRO A 54 1.00 5.54 17.43
CA PRO A 54 -0.11 6.14 16.71
C PRO A 54 -0.41 5.42 15.38
N ILE A 55 0.60 4.94 14.65
CA ILE A 55 0.39 4.15 13.42
C ILE A 55 -0.32 2.83 13.73
N ILE A 56 0.13 2.10 14.76
CA ILE A 56 -0.50 0.85 15.20
C ILE A 56 -1.97 1.12 15.55
N SER A 57 -2.25 2.18 16.32
CA SER A 57 -3.62 2.52 16.72
C SER A 57 -4.51 2.85 15.52
N ALA A 58 -4.02 3.67 14.57
CA ALA A 58 -4.76 4.00 13.37
C ALA A 58 -5.00 2.76 12.48
N ALA A 59 -3.98 1.92 12.29
CA ALA A 59 -4.08 0.69 11.53
C ALA A 59 -5.03 -0.32 12.18
N GLU A 60 -5.03 -0.43 13.51
CA GLU A 60 -5.97 -1.27 14.25
C GLU A 60 -7.42 -0.78 14.06
N GLN A 61 -7.66 0.53 14.21
CA GLN A 61 -9.00 1.10 14.03
C GLN A 61 -9.53 0.86 12.62
N LEU A 62 -8.69 1.06 11.60
CA LEU A 62 -9.05 0.76 10.22
C LEU A 62 -9.30 -0.73 10.02
N ALA A 63 -8.42 -1.61 10.52
CA ALA A 63 -8.58 -3.05 10.39
C ALA A 63 -9.90 -3.54 11.02
N TRP A 64 -10.27 -3.06 12.21
CA TRP A 64 -11.55 -3.41 12.82
C TRP A 64 -12.74 -2.93 11.99
N ARG A 65 -12.67 -1.72 11.43
CA ARG A 65 -13.73 -1.20 10.56
C ARG A 65 -13.84 -2.01 9.26
N LEU A 66 -12.72 -2.38 8.64
CA LEU A 66 -12.72 -3.23 7.46
C LEU A 66 -13.24 -4.65 7.75
N LYS A 67 -12.88 -5.23 8.90
CA LYS A 67 -13.47 -6.49 9.37
C LYS A 67 -14.98 -6.38 9.54
N GLU A 68 -15.47 -5.30 10.14
CA GLU A 68 -16.90 -5.04 10.28
C GLU A 68 -17.61 -4.98 8.90
N ILE A 69 -17.04 -4.24 7.95
CA ILE A 69 -17.56 -4.16 6.58
C ILE A 69 -17.61 -5.56 5.94
N LEU A 70 -16.48 -6.27 5.95
CA LEU A 70 -16.32 -7.56 5.27
C LEU A 70 -17.07 -8.73 5.95
N GLU A 71 -17.37 -8.65 7.25
CA GLU A 71 -18.18 -9.68 7.95
C GLU A 71 -19.68 -9.41 7.92
N PHE A 72 -20.10 -8.14 7.93
CA PHE A 72 -21.50 -7.74 8.09
C PHE A 72 -22.03 -6.98 6.87
N ASN A 73 -21.48 -7.25 5.69
CA ASN A 73 -21.87 -6.71 4.39
C ASN A 73 -21.83 -5.17 4.25
N GLY A 74 -21.28 -4.45 5.23
CA GLY A 74 -21.11 -3.00 5.17
C GLY A 74 -22.40 -2.23 4.84
N ALA A 75 -23.54 -2.56 5.43
CA ALA A 75 -24.87 -2.03 5.04
C ALA A 75 -24.98 -0.50 4.83
N TYR A 76 -24.12 0.30 5.46
CA TYR A 76 -24.08 1.77 5.32
C TYR A 76 -23.28 2.24 4.07
N LEU A 77 -22.71 1.31 3.31
CA LEU A 77 -21.98 1.54 2.06
C LEU A 77 -22.81 1.22 0.81
N LEU A 78 -23.95 0.52 0.98
CA LEU A 78 -24.79 0.11 -0.12
C LEU A 78 -25.37 1.30 -0.90
N PRO A 79 -25.63 1.18 -2.22
CA PRO A 79 -26.17 2.28 -3.03
C PRO A 79 -27.51 2.84 -2.50
N ASN A 80 -28.31 1.99 -1.86
CA ASN A 80 -29.62 2.31 -1.30
C ASN A 80 -29.59 2.48 0.24
N ALA A 81 -28.40 2.66 0.83
CA ALA A 81 -28.26 2.84 2.26
C ALA A 81 -29.06 4.07 2.75
N PRO A 82 -29.84 3.95 3.85
CA PRO A 82 -30.56 5.07 4.44
C PRO A 82 -29.68 6.30 4.73
N MET A 83 -30.13 7.48 4.29
CA MET A 83 -29.45 8.77 4.48
C MET A 83 -29.66 9.36 5.89
N ASN A 84 -29.56 8.53 6.93
CA ASN A 84 -29.67 9.00 8.32
C ASN A 84 -28.31 9.42 8.89
N SER A 85 -28.33 10.16 10.00
CA SER A 85 -27.12 10.68 10.65
C SER A 85 -26.14 9.59 11.08
N PHE A 86 -26.65 8.42 11.50
CA PHE A 86 -25.84 7.29 11.93
C PHE A 86 -25.05 6.68 10.76
N PHE A 87 -25.68 6.47 9.60
CA PHE A 87 -25.03 5.91 8.42
C PHE A 87 -24.00 6.87 7.83
N ARG A 88 -24.35 8.15 7.74
CA ARG A 88 -23.41 9.21 7.35
C ARG A 88 -22.20 9.28 8.29
N TYR A 89 -22.41 9.18 9.60
CA TYR A 89 -21.30 9.10 10.56
C TYR A 89 -20.42 7.86 10.30
N LYS A 90 -21.02 6.68 10.12
CA LYS A 90 -20.25 5.45 9.84
C LYS A 90 -19.46 5.57 8.55
N PHE A 91 -20.03 6.14 7.50
CA PHE A 91 -19.34 6.41 6.23
C PHE A 91 -18.14 7.33 6.44
N ASN A 92 -18.36 8.56 6.92
CA ASN A 92 -17.29 9.56 7.10
C ASN A 92 -16.20 9.06 8.07
N SER A 93 -16.59 8.32 9.11
CA SER A 93 -15.65 7.74 10.07
C SER A 93 -14.83 6.58 9.44
N THR A 94 -15.35 5.90 8.42
CA THR A 94 -14.59 4.90 7.65
C THR A 94 -13.53 5.59 6.79
N VAL A 95 -13.93 6.62 6.03
CA VAL A 95 -13.05 7.44 5.20
C VAL A 95 -11.94 8.06 6.05
N TYR A 96 -12.28 8.68 7.17
CA TYR A 96 -11.32 9.24 8.13
C TYR A 96 -10.27 8.24 8.59
N ARG A 97 -10.66 7.01 8.96
CA ARG A 97 -9.70 6.01 9.46
C ARG A 97 -8.67 5.63 8.41
N LEU A 98 -9.07 5.55 7.14
CA LEU A 98 -8.14 5.32 6.04
C LEU A 98 -7.20 6.52 5.87
N CYS A 99 -7.75 7.74 5.83
CA CYS A 99 -6.96 8.97 5.74
C CYS A 99 -5.98 9.11 6.90
N ALA A 100 -6.38 8.75 8.12
CA ALA A 100 -5.54 8.81 9.30
C ALA A 100 -4.33 7.85 9.22
N VAL A 101 -4.51 6.63 8.68
CA VAL A 101 -3.38 5.72 8.44
C VAL A 101 -2.40 6.33 7.42
N LEU A 102 -2.91 6.91 6.32
CA LEU A 102 -2.09 7.61 5.33
C LEU A 102 -1.35 8.81 5.95
N GLY A 103 -2.04 9.62 6.75
CA GLY A 103 -1.46 10.74 7.48
C GLY A 103 -0.34 10.30 8.41
N TRP A 104 -0.52 9.23 9.19
CA TRP A 104 0.54 8.75 10.07
C TRP A 104 1.73 8.14 9.34
N ILE A 105 1.51 7.45 8.21
CA ILE A 105 2.58 6.99 7.33
C ILE A 105 3.35 8.18 6.76
N GLN A 106 2.65 9.22 6.31
CA GLN A 106 3.23 10.43 5.74
C GLN A 106 4.02 11.22 6.80
N ALA A 107 3.49 11.36 8.00
CA ALA A 107 4.16 11.97 9.16
C ALA A 107 5.51 11.27 9.44
N ALA A 108 5.51 9.94 9.50
CA ALA A 108 6.71 9.15 9.72
C ALA A 108 7.72 9.27 8.58
N LYS A 109 7.27 9.31 7.31
CA LYS A 109 8.14 9.53 6.14
C LYS A 109 8.76 10.92 6.13
N ASN A 110 7.96 11.95 6.39
CA ASN A 110 8.42 13.34 6.43
C ASN A 110 9.43 13.55 7.56
N GLU A 111 9.24 12.97 8.75
CA GLU A 111 10.27 13.10 9.80
C GLU A 111 11.55 12.30 9.48
N GLN A 112 11.43 11.18 8.75
CA GLN A 112 12.57 10.36 8.37
C GLN A 112 13.42 10.95 7.25
N SER A 113 12.84 11.71 6.32
CA SER A 113 13.61 12.37 5.27
C SER A 113 14.64 13.35 5.85
N TYR A 114 14.36 13.94 7.01
CA TYR A 114 15.31 14.77 7.77
C TYR A 114 16.45 13.98 8.44
N LEU A 115 16.40 12.65 8.43
CA LEU A 115 17.41 11.79 9.01
C LEU A 115 18.13 11.04 7.88
N GLU A 116 19.20 11.61 7.33
CA GLU A 116 20.00 10.99 6.27
C GLU A 116 20.85 9.79 6.75
N GLY A 117 21.30 8.93 5.82
CA GLY A 117 22.59 8.23 5.98
C GLY A 117 22.68 6.83 6.60
N VAL A 118 21.60 6.13 6.97
CA VAL A 118 21.71 4.73 7.45
C VAL A 118 20.42 3.92 7.21
N LYS A 119 20.57 2.73 6.60
CA LYS A 119 19.53 1.71 6.41
C LYS A 119 19.60 0.67 7.54
N LEU A 120 18.60 0.59 8.41
CA LEU A 120 18.45 -0.50 9.39
C LEU A 120 17.56 -1.60 8.80
N LYS A 121 17.88 -2.88 9.02
CA LYS A 121 17.06 -4.01 8.53
C LYS A 121 15.60 -3.95 9.03
N GLN A 122 15.40 -3.57 10.30
CA GLN A 122 14.06 -3.40 10.87
C GLN A 122 13.29 -2.26 10.20
N HIS A 123 13.97 -1.15 9.90
CA HIS A 123 13.39 -0.04 9.16
C HIS A 123 12.97 -0.45 7.74
N LYS A 124 13.76 -1.30 7.08
CA LYS A 124 13.41 -1.87 5.77
C LYS A 124 12.06 -2.60 5.81
N LYS A 125 11.80 -3.43 6.84
CA LYS A 125 10.52 -4.14 6.98
C LYS A 125 9.33 -3.21 7.20
N VAL A 126 9.52 -2.17 8.00
CA VAL A 126 8.47 -1.17 8.22
C VAL A 126 8.15 -0.44 6.91
N GLN A 127 9.17 -0.05 6.16
CA GLN A 127 8.99 0.56 4.84
C GLN A 127 8.36 -0.41 3.83
N GLU A 128 8.75 -1.68 3.82
CA GLU A 128 8.13 -2.72 3.00
C GLU A 128 6.64 -2.87 3.34
N ALA A 129 6.27 -2.85 4.63
CA ALA A 129 4.87 -2.89 5.06
C ALA A 129 4.08 -1.64 4.64
N PHE A 130 4.67 -0.43 4.75
CA PHE A 130 4.04 0.80 4.28
C PHE A 130 3.85 0.79 2.76
N ILE A 131 4.87 0.38 2.00
CA ILE A 131 4.81 0.23 0.55
C ILE A 131 3.73 -0.78 0.17
N LEU A 132 3.61 -1.87 0.91
CA LEU A 132 2.59 -2.88 0.65
C LEU A 132 1.17 -2.33 0.87
N PHE A 133 0.93 -1.62 1.97
CA PHE A 133 -0.34 -0.93 2.23
C PHE A 133 -0.69 0.06 1.13
N GLN A 134 0.25 0.93 0.78
CA GLN A 134 0.08 1.91 -0.30
C GLN A 134 -0.11 1.26 -1.66
N LYS A 135 0.57 0.14 -1.93
CA LYS A 135 0.41 -0.65 -3.16
C LYS A 135 -0.99 -1.20 -3.28
N TYR A 136 -1.59 -1.71 -2.20
CA TYR A 136 -2.95 -2.25 -2.24
C TYR A 136 -4.03 -1.17 -2.32
N LEU A 137 -3.73 0.08 -1.96
CA LEU A 137 -4.62 1.22 -2.23
C LEU A 137 -4.46 1.79 -3.64
N ALA A 138 -3.26 1.68 -4.20
CA ALA A 138 -2.95 2.15 -5.53
C ALA A 138 -3.46 1.19 -6.60
N ASP A 139 -3.56 1.74 -7.80
CA ASP A 139 -3.68 0.96 -9.01
C ASP A 139 -2.43 0.08 -9.24
N GLY A 140 -2.67 -1.06 -9.89
CA GLY A 140 -1.65 -1.81 -10.58
C GLY A 140 -2.29 -2.57 -11.73
N SER A 141 -1.48 -2.90 -12.73
CA SER A 141 -1.89 -3.64 -13.94
C SER A 141 -2.56 -5.00 -13.70
N HIS A 142 -2.61 -5.49 -12.46
CA HIS A 142 -3.25 -6.74 -12.08
C HIS A 142 -4.75 -6.80 -12.41
N VAL A 143 -5.45 -5.66 -12.41
CA VAL A 143 -6.85 -5.58 -12.79
C VAL A 143 -7.02 -5.86 -14.27
N GLU A 144 -6.28 -5.14 -15.10
CA GLU A 144 -6.34 -5.25 -16.56
C GLU A 144 -5.87 -6.64 -16.99
N VAL A 145 -4.86 -7.17 -16.30
CA VAL A 145 -4.40 -8.57 -16.47
C VAL A 145 -5.50 -9.56 -16.08
N SER A 146 -6.25 -9.32 -14.99
CA SER A 146 -7.37 -10.19 -14.62
C SER A 146 -8.51 -10.15 -15.64
N ILE A 147 -8.84 -8.97 -16.18
CA ILE A 147 -9.84 -8.83 -17.24
C ILE A 147 -9.35 -9.57 -18.49
N LEU A 148 -8.09 -9.39 -18.86
CA LEU A 148 -7.46 -10.09 -19.98
C LEU A 148 -7.54 -11.62 -19.79
N ASP A 149 -7.15 -12.13 -18.62
CA ASP A 149 -7.18 -13.56 -18.31
C ASP A 149 -8.62 -14.12 -18.40
N TYR A 150 -9.61 -13.37 -17.92
CA TYR A 150 -11.01 -13.75 -18.05
C TYR A 150 -11.48 -13.74 -19.51
N LEU A 151 -11.15 -12.71 -20.30
CA LEU A 151 -11.52 -12.65 -21.72
C LEU A 151 -10.89 -13.82 -22.50
N ILE A 152 -9.63 -14.11 -22.23
CA ILE A 152 -8.96 -15.26 -22.82
C ILE A 152 -9.70 -16.55 -22.47
N GLN A 153 -10.04 -16.77 -21.21
CA GLN A 153 -10.82 -17.94 -20.78
C GLN A 153 -12.20 -17.97 -21.44
N LEU A 154 -12.92 -16.85 -21.42
CA LEU A 154 -14.28 -16.72 -21.95
C LEU A 154 -14.33 -17.05 -23.45
N PHE A 155 -13.32 -16.62 -24.21
CA PHE A 155 -13.24 -16.86 -25.66
C PHE A 155 -12.42 -18.09 -26.05
N ASN A 156 -11.99 -18.91 -25.07
CA ASN A 156 -11.17 -20.10 -25.29
C ASN A 156 -9.88 -19.82 -26.10
N LEU A 157 -9.26 -18.65 -25.89
CA LEU A 157 -8.00 -18.30 -26.54
C LEU A 157 -6.88 -19.15 -25.93
N LYS A 158 -5.98 -19.67 -26.77
CA LYS A 158 -4.83 -20.46 -26.31
C LYS A 158 -3.82 -19.56 -25.61
N THR A 159 -3.65 -19.73 -24.30
CA THR A 159 -2.61 -19.06 -23.50
C THR A 159 -1.31 -19.84 -23.51
N ILE A 160 -0.72 -20.07 -24.69
CA ILE A 160 0.61 -20.67 -24.71
C ILE A 160 1.61 -19.58 -24.29
N THR A 161 1.70 -19.39 -22.97
CA THR A 161 2.75 -18.72 -22.20
C THR A 161 3.04 -17.27 -22.56
N LEU A 162 2.07 -16.37 -22.36
CA LEU A 162 2.39 -14.94 -22.23
C LEU A 162 3.19 -14.72 -20.94
N ALA A 163 4.33 -14.04 -21.03
CA ALA A 163 5.06 -13.60 -19.85
C ALA A 163 4.27 -12.53 -19.09
N ASP A 164 4.47 -12.42 -17.78
CA ASP A 164 3.74 -11.45 -16.93
C ASP A 164 3.83 -10.01 -17.49
N TYR A 165 5.00 -9.62 -17.98
CA TYR A 165 5.22 -8.31 -18.60
C TYR A 165 4.36 -8.09 -19.85
N GLU A 166 4.19 -9.12 -20.68
CA GLU A 166 3.37 -9.03 -21.90
C GLU A 166 1.90 -8.90 -21.56
N LYS A 167 1.42 -9.65 -20.55
CA LYS A 167 0.04 -9.50 -20.06
C LYS A 167 -0.24 -8.07 -19.59
N VAL A 168 0.71 -7.45 -18.90
CA VAL A 168 0.60 -6.05 -18.47
C VAL A 168 0.47 -5.11 -19.66
N LEU A 169 1.32 -5.27 -20.69
CA LEU A 169 1.24 -4.43 -21.89
C LEU A 169 -0.10 -4.62 -22.64
N ILE A 170 -0.60 -5.85 -22.73
CA ILE A 170 -1.89 -6.13 -23.36
C ILE A 170 -3.03 -5.52 -22.54
N GLY A 171 -2.97 -5.64 -21.21
CA GLY A 171 -3.95 -5.04 -20.30
C GLY A 171 -4.04 -3.52 -20.45
N VAL A 172 -2.91 -2.82 -20.55
CA VAL A 172 -2.87 -1.37 -20.80
C VAL A 172 -3.52 -1.01 -22.14
N GLU A 173 -3.30 -1.80 -23.19
CA GLU A 173 -3.90 -1.51 -24.50
C GLU A 173 -5.41 -1.82 -24.55
N LEU A 174 -5.85 -2.85 -23.84
CA LEU A 174 -7.27 -3.12 -23.60
C LEU A 174 -7.93 -1.90 -22.96
N GLU A 175 -7.31 -1.36 -21.92
CA GLU A 175 -7.83 -0.19 -21.21
C GLU A 175 -7.90 1.06 -22.11
N LYS A 176 -6.85 1.36 -22.87
CA LYS A 176 -6.90 2.46 -23.86
C LYS A 176 -8.02 2.26 -24.87
N THR A 177 -8.24 1.03 -25.31
CA THR A 177 -9.33 0.71 -26.23
C THR A 177 -10.68 1.00 -25.58
N VAL A 178 -10.90 0.54 -24.35
CA VAL A 178 -12.11 0.86 -23.59
C VAL A 178 -12.35 2.37 -23.51
N PHE A 179 -11.35 3.16 -23.12
CA PHE A 179 -11.46 4.61 -22.99
C PHE A 179 -11.68 5.37 -24.31
N ARG A 180 -11.47 4.74 -25.47
CA ARG A 180 -11.86 5.34 -26.76
C ARG A 180 -13.37 5.26 -27.03
N TYR A 181 -14.07 4.33 -26.40
CA TYR A 181 -15.51 4.12 -26.62
C TYR A 181 -16.39 4.76 -25.56
N ILE A 182 -15.88 4.99 -24.34
CA ILE A 182 -16.65 5.65 -23.28
C ILE A 182 -16.46 7.17 -23.30
N PRO A 183 -17.54 7.96 -23.21
CA PRO A 183 -17.47 9.43 -23.30
C PRO A 183 -16.93 10.09 -22.01
N ASP A 184 -16.95 9.36 -20.91
CA ASP A 184 -16.51 9.75 -19.59
C ASP A 184 -15.43 8.78 -19.09
N ASN A 185 -14.55 9.26 -18.22
CA ASN A 185 -13.45 8.46 -17.64
C ASN A 185 -13.96 7.44 -16.59
N ILE A 186 -15.18 6.93 -16.74
CA ILE A 186 -15.86 6.01 -15.82
C ILE A 186 -16.08 4.67 -16.53
N LYS A 187 -15.19 3.72 -16.28
CA LYS A 187 -15.16 2.40 -16.95
C LYS A 187 -16.48 1.62 -16.88
N LYS A 188 -17.24 1.77 -15.79
CA LYS A 188 -18.58 1.16 -15.59
C LYS A 188 -19.57 1.52 -16.71
N ASN A 189 -19.37 2.66 -17.37
CA ASN A 189 -20.24 3.14 -18.43
C ASN A 189 -20.09 2.37 -19.75
N THR A 190 -19.13 1.44 -19.83
CA THR A 190 -19.07 0.48 -20.95
C THR A 190 -20.36 -0.35 -21.07
N SER A 191 -21.00 -0.70 -19.95
CA SER A 191 -22.32 -1.36 -19.93
C SER A 191 -23.47 -0.51 -20.46
N LEU A 192 -23.30 0.82 -20.50
CA LEU A 192 -24.29 1.79 -20.99
C LEU A 192 -24.15 2.07 -22.49
N LEU A 193 -23.08 1.61 -23.13
CA LEU A 193 -22.89 1.75 -24.57
C LEU A 193 -23.96 0.99 -25.35
N GLU A 194 -24.34 1.53 -26.51
CA GLU A 194 -25.20 0.82 -27.45
C GLU A 194 -24.60 -0.53 -27.85
N ASP A 195 -25.46 -1.53 -28.07
CA ASP A 195 -25.09 -2.89 -28.43
C ASP A 195 -24.05 -2.98 -29.57
N ASN A 196 -24.18 -2.15 -30.60
CA ASN A 196 -23.23 -2.11 -31.73
C ASN A 196 -21.86 -1.59 -31.29
N LYS A 197 -21.82 -0.57 -30.43
CA LYS A 197 -20.57 0.00 -29.90
C LYS A 197 -19.86 -0.95 -28.96
N GLN A 198 -20.62 -1.71 -28.15
CA GLN A 198 -20.07 -2.79 -27.34
C GLN A 198 -19.39 -3.86 -28.22
N LEU A 199 -20.01 -4.25 -29.32
CA LEU A 199 -19.46 -5.24 -30.26
C LEU A 199 -18.22 -4.71 -30.99
N GLU A 200 -18.23 -3.46 -31.47
CA GLU A 200 -17.07 -2.81 -32.08
C GLU A 200 -15.86 -2.81 -31.11
N MET A 201 -16.08 -2.34 -29.89
CA MET A 201 -15.05 -2.32 -28.83
C MET A 201 -14.50 -3.71 -28.53
N LEU A 202 -15.38 -4.71 -28.33
CA LEU A 202 -14.97 -6.08 -28.07
C LEU A 202 -14.19 -6.70 -29.23
N LYS A 203 -14.61 -6.44 -30.47
CA LYS A 203 -13.91 -6.94 -31.66
C LYS A 203 -12.49 -6.38 -31.71
N GLU A 204 -12.34 -5.08 -31.47
CA GLU A 204 -11.03 -4.42 -31.46
C GLU A 204 -10.11 -4.98 -30.37
N ILE A 205 -10.63 -5.16 -29.14
CA ILE A 205 -9.88 -5.77 -28.03
C ILE A 205 -9.44 -7.20 -28.39
N LEU A 206 -10.37 -8.04 -28.88
CA LEU A 206 -10.09 -9.43 -29.18
C LEU A 206 -9.15 -9.60 -30.37
N ASP A 207 -9.27 -8.76 -31.40
CA ASP A 207 -8.34 -8.75 -32.55
C ASP A 207 -6.92 -8.39 -32.13
N PHE A 208 -6.78 -7.43 -31.21
CA PHE A 208 -5.50 -7.09 -30.65
C PHE A 208 -4.90 -8.27 -29.85
N ILE A 209 -5.69 -8.92 -28.99
CA ILE A 209 -5.26 -10.10 -28.22
C ILE A 209 -4.86 -11.24 -29.17
N CYS A 210 -5.68 -11.56 -30.18
CA CYS A 210 -5.39 -12.59 -31.18
C CYS A 210 -4.11 -12.28 -31.94
N THR A 211 -3.90 -11.01 -32.33
CA THR A 211 -2.67 -10.57 -33.02
C THR A 211 -1.45 -10.76 -32.12
N LYS A 212 -1.52 -10.36 -30.85
CA LYS A 212 -0.42 -10.49 -29.88
C LYS A 212 -0.12 -11.94 -29.50
N THR A 213 -1.11 -12.82 -29.58
CA THR A 213 -0.96 -14.25 -29.28
C THR A 213 -0.79 -15.12 -30.53
N ASN A 214 -0.71 -14.51 -31.72
CA ASN A 214 -0.62 -15.19 -33.01
C ASN A 214 -1.72 -16.25 -33.24
N GLN A 215 -2.97 -15.85 -32.99
CA GLN A 215 -4.15 -16.70 -33.12
C GLN A 215 -5.12 -16.19 -34.19
N PRO A 216 -5.96 -17.07 -34.77
CA PRO A 216 -7.04 -16.64 -35.64
C PRO A 216 -7.98 -15.65 -34.94
N GLN A 217 -8.52 -14.71 -35.71
CA GLN A 217 -9.53 -13.78 -35.21
C GLN A 217 -10.81 -14.53 -34.80
N ILE A 218 -11.48 -14.03 -33.77
CA ILE A 218 -12.76 -14.56 -33.31
C ILE A 218 -13.87 -14.06 -34.22
N GLY A 219 -14.73 -14.98 -34.70
CA GLY A 219 -15.89 -14.65 -35.52
C GLY A 219 -16.91 -13.79 -34.77
N LEU A 220 -17.55 -12.87 -35.48
CA LEU A 220 -18.46 -11.89 -34.89
C LEU A 220 -19.65 -12.54 -34.16
N ASP A 221 -20.15 -13.67 -34.65
CA ASP A 221 -21.26 -14.40 -34.03
C ASP A 221 -20.92 -14.88 -32.61
N VAL A 222 -19.69 -15.38 -32.41
CA VAL A 222 -19.20 -15.82 -31.09
C VAL A 222 -19.04 -14.64 -30.14
N ILE A 223 -18.58 -13.48 -30.64
CA ILE A 223 -18.48 -12.25 -29.86
C ILE A 223 -19.88 -11.80 -29.43
N LYS A 224 -20.85 -11.85 -30.35
CA LYS A 224 -22.23 -11.48 -30.07
C LYS A 224 -22.87 -12.38 -29.02
N GLU A 225 -22.63 -13.69 -29.08
CA GLU A 225 -23.09 -14.66 -28.09
C GLU A 225 -22.56 -14.34 -26.67
N LYS A 226 -21.27 -14.01 -26.56
CA LYS A 226 -20.59 -13.81 -25.26
C LYS A 226 -20.52 -12.35 -24.80
N ARG A 227 -21.14 -11.43 -25.54
CA ARG A 227 -21.06 -9.99 -25.33
C ARG A 227 -21.37 -9.58 -23.90
N ILE A 228 -22.51 -10.03 -23.36
CA ILE A 228 -22.98 -9.60 -22.03
C ILE A 228 -21.95 -9.94 -20.95
N SER A 229 -21.42 -11.16 -20.96
CA SER A 229 -20.40 -11.61 -20.00
C SER A 229 -19.09 -10.83 -20.14
N ALA A 230 -18.64 -10.61 -21.38
CA ALA A 230 -17.41 -9.86 -21.65
C ALA A 230 -17.53 -8.38 -21.25
N ILE A 231 -18.65 -7.73 -21.56
CA ILE A 231 -18.91 -6.34 -21.17
C ILE A 231 -19.02 -6.22 -19.65
N THR A 232 -19.69 -7.17 -18.98
CA THR A 232 -19.77 -7.17 -17.51
C THR A 232 -18.39 -7.22 -16.87
N GLU A 233 -17.49 -8.05 -17.39
CA GLU A 233 -16.12 -8.14 -16.92
C GLU A 233 -15.32 -6.85 -17.18
N ILE A 234 -15.45 -6.27 -18.37
CA ILE A 234 -14.77 -5.01 -18.73
C ILE A 234 -15.30 -3.84 -17.89
N SER A 235 -16.60 -3.86 -17.56
CA SER A 235 -17.32 -2.83 -16.80
C SER A 235 -17.07 -2.87 -15.29
N ARG A 236 -16.16 -3.72 -14.81
CA ARG A 236 -15.83 -3.84 -13.38
C ARG A 236 -15.62 -2.48 -12.74
N GLU A 237 -16.13 -2.32 -11.53
CA GLU A 237 -15.95 -1.10 -10.76
C GLU A 237 -14.59 -1.10 -10.05
N PHE A 238 -13.91 0.04 -10.12
CA PHE A 238 -12.61 0.29 -9.53
C PHE A 238 -12.63 1.66 -8.86
N CYS A 239 -11.99 1.77 -7.70
CA CYS A 239 -11.66 3.07 -7.14
C CYS A 239 -10.22 3.05 -6.63
N TRP A 240 -9.33 3.59 -7.45
CA TRP A 240 -7.91 3.65 -7.13
C TRP A 240 -7.60 4.93 -6.38
N ILE A 241 -6.77 4.81 -5.35
CA ILE A 241 -6.15 5.96 -4.70
C ILE A 241 -4.70 5.97 -5.15
N TYR A 242 -4.40 6.71 -6.21
CA TYR A 242 -3.05 6.76 -6.79
C TYR A 242 -1.99 7.22 -5.77
N ARG A 243 -0.70 6.93 -6.02
CA ARG A 243 0.38 7.16 -5.04
C ARG A 243 0.60 8.63 -4.69
N ASP A 244 0.46 9.50 -5.67
CA ASP A 244 0.46 10.95 -5.53
C ASP A 244 -0.75 11.40 -4.70
N TRP A 245 -1.94 10.86 -4.98
CA TRP A 245 -3.15 11.14 -4.18
C TRP A 245 -2.99 10.69 -2.73
N GLN A 246 -2.43 9.50 -2.49
CA GLN A 246 -2.13 9.01 -1.15
C GLN A 246 -1.18 9.94 -0.37
N SER A 247 -0.21 10.53 -1.07
CA SER A 247 0.74 11.48 -0.48
C SER A 247 0.02 12.79 -0.16
N ALA A 248 -0.78 13.32 -1.08
CA ALA A 248 -1.59 14.52 -0.88
C ALA A 248 -2.62 14.36 0.25
N ILE A 249 -3.33 13.23 0.31
CA ILE A 249 -4.21 12.86 1.43
C ILE A 249 -3.42 12.84 2.74
N GLY A 250 -2.26 12.19 2.73
CA GLY A 250 -1.37 12.15 3.88
C GLY A 250 -0.98 13.54 4.37
N ASP A 251 -0.58 14.43 3.46
CA ASP A 251 -0.15 15.80 3.77
C ASP A 251 -1.31 16.66 4.30
N VAL A 252 -2.52 16.54 3.72
CA VAL A 252 -3.74 17.21 4.23
C VAL A 252 -4.06 16.80 5.66
N MET A 253 -3.77 15.55 6.02
CA MET A 253 -4.02 15.03 7.36
C MET A 253 -2.99 15.48 8.40
N LEU A 254 -1.88 16.12 8.02
CA LEU A 254 -0.80 16.49 8.94
C LEU A 254 -1.06 17.79 9.69
N LYS A 255 -0.66 17.81 10.96
CA LYS A 255 -0.57 18.99 11.81
C LYS A 255 0.81 19.09 12.43
N GLU A 256 1.51 20.19 12.22
CA GLU A 256 2.82 20.40 12.87
C GLU A 256 2.62 20.72 14.36
N ILE A 257 3.40 20.07 15.22
CA ILE A 257 3.38 20.28 16.67
C ILE A 257 4.74 20.76 17.16
N LYS A 258 4.75 21.88 17.91
CA LYS A 258 5.96 22.49 18.46
C LYS A 258 6.24 21.97 19.88
N GLY A 259 7.50 21.72 20.19
CA GLY A 259 7.93 21.31 21.54
C GLY A 259 7.57 19.87 21.94
N ALA A 260 7.01 19.07 21.03
CA ALA A 260 6.68 17.67 21.28
C ALA A 260 7.85 16.73 20.88
N THR A 261 7.73 15.46 21.27
CA THR A 261 8.74 14.45 20.93
C THR A 261 8.79 14.15 19.43
N ARG A 262 7.68 14.32 18.71
CA ARG A 262 7.53 14.16 17.26
C ARG A 262 7.17 15.51 16.62
N ARG A 263 7.46 15.70 15.33
CA ARG A 263 7.18 16.96 14.62
C ARG A 263 5.76 17.05 14.07
N TYR A 264 5.19 15.93 13.67
CA TYR A 264 3.89 15.87 13.02
C TYR A 264 2.90 15.04 13.85
N ASP A 265 1.65 15.51 13.89
CA ASP A 265 0.47 14.79 14.35
C ASP A 265 -0.52 14.65 13.19
N VAL A 266 -1.57 13.86 13.40
CA VAL A 266 -2.69 13.73 12.46
C VAL A 266 -3.90 14.47 13.00
N ILE A 267 -4.59 15.23 12.15
CA ILE A 267 -5.80 15.96 12.52
C ILE A 267 -6.87 15.02 13.09
N GLY A 268 -7.65 15.51 14.05
CA GLY A 268 -8.74 14.74 14.65
C GLY A 268 -9.96 14.62 13.74
N PHE A 269 -10.89 13.73 14.09
CA PHE A 269 -12.10 13.49 13.29
C PHE A 269 -12.96 14.75 13.07
N ALA A 270 -13.09 15.62 14.08
CA ALA A 270 -13.86 16.86 13.95
C ALA A 270 -13.24 17.82 12.93
N GLU A 271 -11.91 17.96 12.95
CA GLU A 271 -11.16 18.78 11.99
C GLU A 271 -11.27 18.17 10.59
N PHE A 272 -11.11 16.86 10.45
CA PHE A 272 -11.36 16.13 9.19
C PHE A 272 -12.76 16.42 8.65
N GLN A 273 -13.81 16.31 9.46
CA GLN A 273 -15.19 16.57 9.01
C GLN A 273 -15.39 18.01 8.52
N SER A 274 -14.71 18.98 9.12
CA SER A 274 -14.80 20.38 8.71
C SER A 274 -14.17 20.68 7.35
N ILE A 275 -13.22 19.85 6.90
CA ILE A 275 -12.49 20.06 5.64
C ILE A 275 -12.80 19.03 4.56
N HIS A 276 -13.43 17.89 4.90
CA HIS A 276 -13.65 16.77 3.99
C HIS A 276 -14.48 17.17 2.77
N GLU A 277 -15.55 17.94 2.96
CA GLU A 277 -16.43 18.37 1.87
C GLU A 277 -15.78 19.40 0.93
N ASP A 278 -14.75 20.12 1.37
CA ASP A 278 -14.11 21.15 0.54
C ASP A 278 -12.75 20.71 -0.01
N ASN A 279 -12.25 19.54 0.42
CA ASN A 279 -10.95 19.03 0.02
C ASN A 279 -11.06 17.92 -1.04
N GLU A 280 -10.62 18.22 -2.26
CA GLU A 280 -10.68 17.29 -3.40
C GLU A 280 -9.98 15.95 -3.11
N TRP A 281 -8.85 15.95 -2.41
CA TRP A 281 -8.08 14.73 -2.13
C TRP A 281 -8.81 13.81 -1.15
N LEU A 282 -9.45 14.38 -0.13
CA LEU A 282 -10.23 13.60 0.83
C LEU A 282 -11.49 13.03 0.17
N LYS A 283 -12.17 13.79 -0.69
CA LYS A 283 -13.33 13.30 -1.46
C LYS A 283 -13.01 12.12 -2.37
N LYS A 284 -11.81 12.07 -2.97
CA LYS A 284 -11.41 10.92 -3.81
C LYS A 284 -11.40 9.61 -3.03
N VAL A 285 -11.26 9.64 -1.71
CA VAL A 285 -11.32 8.45 -0.84
C VAL A 285 -12.74 7.91 -0.72
N ASP A 286 -13.77 8.75 -0.90
CA ASP A 286 -15.17 8.32 -0.80
C ASP A 286 -15.50 7.24 -1.83
N GLY A 287 -14.93 7.34 -3.04
CA GLY A 287 -15.14 6.38 -4.12
C GLY A 287 -14.77 4.93 -3.76
N LEU A 288 -13.84 4.74 -2.81
CA LEU A 288 -13.45 3.40 -2.36
C LEU A 288 -14.56 2.73 -1.56
N PHE A 289 -15.44 3.51 -0.93
CA PHE A 289 -16.48 3.02 -0.04
C PHE A 289 -17.90 3.31 -0.53
N SER A 290 -18.09 4.30 -1.41
CA SER A 290 -19.41 4.71 -1.89
C SER A 290 -20.03 3.64 -2.79
N SER A 291 -21.29 3.31 -2.54
CA SER A 291 -22.05 2.34 -3.34
C SER A 291 -21.40 0.96 -3.41
N LEU A 292 -20.65 0.58 -2.37
CA LEU A 292 -19.94 -0.70 -2.29
C LEU A 292 -20.84 -1.78 -1.70
N ASP A 293 -21.04 -2.86 -2.46
CA ASP A 293 -21.68 -4.08 -1.98
C ASP A 293 -20.66 -5.21 -1.85
N VAL A 294 -20.24 -5.48 -0.62
CA VAL A 294 -19.25 -6.52 -0.33
C VAL A 294 -19.84 -7.94 -0.26
N SER A 295 -21.17 -8.07 -0.40
CA SER A 295 -21.84 -9.37 -0.49
C SER A 295 -21.82 -9.96 -1.89
N VAL A 296 -21.57 -9.12 -2.90
CA VAL A 296 -21.41 -9.52 -4.29
C VAL A 296 -20.01 -10.09 -4.52
N ASP A 297 -19.91 -11.03 -5.46
CA ASP A 297 -18.64 -11.63 -5.88
C ASP A 297 -17.63 -10.54 -6.29
N ASP A 298 -16.39 -10.66 -5.81
CA ASP A 298 -15.33 -9.66 -6.01
C ASP A 298 -14.92 -9.51 -7.49
N ARG A 299 -15.36 -10.43 -8.36
CA ARG A 299 -15.27 -10.31 -9.81
C ARG A 299 -16.12 -9.19 -10.40
N PHE A 300 -17.10 -8.65 -9.69
CA PHE A 300 -17.93 -7.53 -10.20
C PHE A 300 -17.50 -6.19 -9.62
N ASP A 301 -16.95 -6.19 -8.40
CA ASP A 301 -16.42 -5.01 -7.73
C ASP A 301 -15.09 -5.33 -7.04
N THR A 302 -14.01 -4.92 -7.69
CA THR A 302 -12.67 -5.24 -7.22
C THR A 302 -12.27 -4.47 -5.96
N ARG A 303 -13.02 -3.43 -5.58
CA ARG A 303 -12.82 -2.73 -4.30
C ARG A 303 -12.97 -3.69 -3.14
N VAL A 304 -13.81 -4.72 -3.24
CA VAL A 304 -13.94 -5.76 -2.20
C VAL A 304 -12.61 -6.47 -1.96
N GLN A 305 -11.96 -6.91 -3.04
CA GLN A 305 -10.65 -7.55 -2.96
C GLN A 305 -9.58 -6.56 -2.49
N GLN A 306 -9.65 -5.30 -2.93
CA GLN A 306 -8.79 -4.23 -2.46
C GLN A 306 -8.92 -4.05 -0.93
N LEU A 307 -10.13 -4.00 -0.38
CA LEU A 307 -10.36 -3.88 1.06
C LEU A 307 -9.81 -5.09 1.84
N LYS A 308 -9.91 -6.32 1.32
CA LYS A 308 -9.28 -7.51 1.93
C LYS A 308 -7.76 -7.37 1.99
N GLN A 309 -7.14 -6.85 0.94
CA GLN A 309 -5.69 -6.62 0.87
C GLN A 309 -5.23 -5.44 1.75
N VAL A 310 -6.02 -4.37 1.81
CA VAL A 310 -5.81 -3.25 2.74
C VAL A 310 -5.92 -3.73 4.19
N PHE A 311 -6.91 -4.56 4.52
CA PHE A 311 -6.99 -5.20 5.83
C PHE A 311 -5.73 -6.01 6.15
N ALA A 312 -5.28 -6.86 5.22
CA ALA A 312 -4.11 -7.70 5.40
C ALA A 312 -2.83 -6.87 5.64
N SER A 313 -2.67 -5.77 4.92
CA SER A 313 -1.53 -4.87 5.08
C SER A 313 -1.61 -4.02 6.35
N CYS A 314 -2.79 -3.64 6.85
CA CYS A 314 -2.93 -3.08 8.20
C CYS A 314 -2.41 -4.06 9.26
N VAL A 315 -2.79 -5.34 9.17
CA VAL A 315 -2.31 -6.38 10.08
C VAL A 315 -0.80 -6.55 9.98
N GLU A 316 -0.22 -6.47 8.79
CA GLU A 316 1.23 -6.54 8.61
C GLU A 316 1.96 -5.32 9.20
N ILE A 317 1.41 -4.10 9.03
CA ILE A 317 1.94 -2.89 9.69
C ILE A 317 1.98 -3.10 11.21
N ILE A 318 0.89 -3.60 11.80
CA ILE A 318 0.80 -3.88 13.24
C ILE A 318 1.84 -4.94 13.64
N ASN A 319 1.95 -6.04 12.89
CA ASN A 319 2.91 -7.11 13.16
C ASN A 319 4.35 -6.59 13.20
N VAL A 320 4.75 -5.81 12.18
CA VAL A 320 6.12 -5.30 12.05
C VAL A 320 6.41 -4.23 13.11
N LEU A 321 5.51 -3.29 13.35
CA LEU A 321 5.71 -2.25 14.35
C LEU A 321 5.70 -2.80 15.77
N ARG A 322 4.90 -3.84 16.05
CA ARG A 322 4.90 -4.54 17.34
C ARG A 322 6.20 -5.27 17.64
N ILE A 323 6.95 -5.69 16.61
CA ILE A 323 8.31 -6.23 16.78
C ILE A 323 9.30 -5.09 17.05
N LEU A 324 9.08 -3.93 16.43
CA LEU A 324 9.95 -2.77 16.57
C LEU A 324 9.93 -2.19 17.99
N ILE A 325 8.76 -2.16 18.64
CA ILE A 325 8.56 -1.58 19.97
C ILE A 325 8.26 -2.66 21.02
N ASN A 326 8.34 -2.32 22.31
CA ASN A 326 8.08 -3.30 23.36
C ASN A 326 6.61 -3.75 23.29
N LYS A 327 6.35 -5.07 23.28
CA LYS A 327 4.99 -5.65 23.18
C LYS A 327 4.00 -5.09 24.20
N LEU A 328 4.49 -4.69 25.38
CA LEU A 328 3.67 -4.10 26.45
C LEU A 328 3.19 -2.68 26.14
N GLU A 329 3.83 -1.98 25.20
CA GLU A 329 3.48 -0.62 24.77
C GLU A 329 2.48 -0.63 23.59
N THR A 330 1.97 -1.81 23.18
CA THR A 330 1.19 -2.01 21.94
C THR A 330 -0.26 -2.44 22.19
N ILE A 331 -0.99 -2.76 21.12
CA ILE A 331 -2.37 -3.26 21.21
C ILE A 331 -2.49 -4.52 22.07
N PRO A 332 -3.64 -4.75 22.74
CA PRO A 332 -3.85 -5.94 23.55
C PRO A 332 -3.63 -7.23 22.74
N ASP A 333 -3.02 -8.25 23.36
CA ASP A 333 -2.73 -9.53 22.70
C ASP A 333 -3.98 -10.20 22.11
N LYS A 334 -5.12 -10.06 22.81
CA LYS A 334 -6.41 -10.57 22.34
C LYS A 334 -6.83 -9.91 21.01
N SER A 335 -6.73 -8.59 20.92
CA SER A 335 -7.04 -7.85 19.68
C SER A 335 -6.10 -8.25 18.55
N PHE A 336 -4.80 -8.32 18.85
CA PHE A 336 -3.77 -8.74 17.90
C PHE A 336 -4.04 -10.14 17.32
N GLN A 337 -4.39 -11.11 18.18
CA GLN A 337 -4.70 -12.47 17.76
C GLN A 337 -5.99 -12.55 16.95
N ALA A 338 -7.02 -11.79 17.33
CA ALA A 338 -8.28 -11.73 16.60
C ALA A 338 -8.09 -11.22 15.16
N LEU A 339 -7.35 -10.12 14.98
CA LEU A 339 -7.05 -9.55 13.67
C LEU A 339 -6.24 -10.51 12.80
N ASN A 340 -5.20 -11.14 13.35
CA ASN A 340 -4.41 -12.13 12.60
C ASN A 340 -5.22 -13.38 12.22
N THR A 341 -6.11 -13.84 13.10
CA THR A 341 -7.00 -14.98 12.81
C THR A 341 -7.96 -14.65 11.68
N TYR A 342 -8.56 -13.46 11.72
CA TYR A 342 -9.43 -13.01 10.64
C TYR A 342 -8.66 -12.83 9.32
N ASN A 343 -7.42 -12.32 9.38
CA ASN A 343 -6.55 -12.20 8.21
C ASN A 343 -6.31 -13.54 7.51
N CYS A 344 -6.05 -14.60 8.30
CA CYS A 344 -5.92 -15.96 7.77
C CYS A 344 -7.23 -16.46 7.15
N LYS A 345 -8.38 -16.16 7.77
CA LYS A 345 -9.71 -16.55 7.27
C LYS A 345 -10.00 -15.95 5.89
N ILE A 346 -9.82 -14.64 5.71
CA ILE A 346 -10.23 -13.96 4.46
C ILE A 346 -9.25 -14.16 3.30
N ASN A 347 -7.97 -14.45 3.58
CA ASN A 347 -6.95 -14.65 2.54
C ASN A 347 -6.62 -16.13 2.26
N GLY A 348 -7.33 -17.06 2.91
CA GLY A 348 -7.09 -18.50 2.73
C GLY A 348 -5.68 -18.97 3.14
N ILE A 349 -4.97 -18.22 3.98
CA ILE A 349 -3.61 -18.56 4.42
C ILE A 349 -3.69 -19.55 5.59
N PRO A 350 -3.12 -20.77 5.48
CA PRO A 350 -3.14 -21.74 6.58
C PRO A 350 -2.45 -21.19 7.84
N GLN A 351 -3.16 -21.20 8.97
CA GLN A 351 -2.73 -20.66 10.27
C GLN A 351 -1.36 -21.18 10.77
N LYS A 352 -0.94 -22.38 10.32
CA LYS A 352 0.31 -23.04 10.76
C LYS A 352 1.60 -22.36 10.26
N ARG A 353 1.58 -21.60 9.16
CA ARG A 353 2.80 -20.97 8.62
C ARG A 353 3.20 -19.65 9.31
N THR A 354 2.27 -18.98 9.98
CA THR A 354 2.48 -17.62 10.51
C THR A 354 3.26 -17.63 11.83
N ARG A 355 3.05 -18.61 12.72
CA ARG A 355 3.77 -18.70 14.01
C ARG A 355 5.28 -18.90 13.82
N ASN A 356 5.71 -19.81 12.95
CA ASN A 356 7.14 -20.15 12.83
C ASN A 356 7.98 -19.04 12.17
N LYS A 357 7.41 -18.24 11.25
CA LYS A 357 8.12 -17.09 10.67
C LYS A 357 8.26 -15.92 11.64
N LEU A 358 7.27 -15.64 12.49
CA LEU A 358 7.33 -14.56 13.48
C LEU A 358 8.31 -14.86 14.63
N PHE A 359 8.42 -16.11 15.07
CA PHE A 359 9.33 -16.47 16.16
C PHE A 359 10.82 -16.55 15.75
N HIS A 360 11.12 -16.91 14.51
CA HIS A 360 12.51 -16.86 14.01
C HIS A 360 13.05 -15.43 13.81
N LEU A 361 12.17 -14.42 13.82
CA LEU A 361 12.53 -13.01 13.62
C LEU A 361 12.87 -12.25 14.91
N VAL A 362 12.69 -12.87 16.09
CA VAL A 362 12.97 -12.25 17.40
C VAL A 362 14.36 -12.64 17.93
N LYS A 363 15.04 -13.63 17.31
CA LYS A 363 16.32 -14.16 17.78
C LYS A 363 17.57 -13.70 17.00
N ASN A 364 17.44 -12.81 16.02
CA ASN A 364 18.54 -12.19 15.25
C ASN A 364 18.32 -10.69 15.14
#